data_AF-A0A9D5K5H7-F1
#
_entry.id   AF-A0A9D5K5H7-F1
#
_cell.length_a   1.000
_cell.length_b   1.000
_cell.length_c   1.000
_cell.angle_alpha   90.00
_cell.angle_beta   90.00
_cell.angle_gamma   90.00
#
_symmetry.space_group_name_H-M   'P 1'
#
loop_
_entity.id
_entity.type
_entity.pdbx_description
1 polymer ?
#
loop_
_entity_poly.entity_id
_entity_poly.type
_entity_poly.pdbx_seq_one_letter_code
_entity_poly.pdbx_strand_id
1 'polypeptide(L)'
;MPTKQEKEAPGKGFYKESYQKGGMPKPKPSTESIPGPRKAAIVMVALGTAASTEIFKNLDEHEVEVLTTEIARLDNITPELREAVLEEFHNLAMAHQFVSQGGLEYAKEILESALGPRKAKEILEKVQQSIRTTGFNLLENVDPKQLVNFIQKEHPQTIALLLAHMEPQNAAPIISSLPQELQVDVATRIATMESISPETLDQVEEVLVGQVKSLFGGDVSEIGGVK
;
A
#
# COMPACT_ATOMS: atom_id res chain seq x y z
N MET A 1 -48.71 58.91 -42.70
CA MET A 1 -47.92 58.34 -41.58
C MET A 1 -47.81 56.85 -41.83
N PRO A 2 -46.60 56.27 -41.96
CA PRO A 2 -46.41 54.91 -42.44
C PRO A 2 -46.42 53.90 -41.29
N THR A 3 -47.34 52.95 -41.34
CA THR A 3 -47.42 51.83 -40.40
C THR A 3 -46.55 50.70 -40.92
N LYS A 4 -45.42 50.44 -40.27
CA LYS A 4 -44.57 49.27 -40.55
C LYS A 4 -45.34 48.00 -40.17
N GLN A 5 -45.69 47.19 -41.16
CA GLN A 5 -46.02 45.77 -40.96
C GLN A 5 -44.70 45.00 -40.91
N GLU A 6 -44.36 44.52 -39.71
CA GLU A 6 -43.20 43.67 -39.46
C GLU A 6 -43.64 42.21 -39.57
N LYS A 7 -42.83 41.44 -40.31
CA LYS A 7 -43.09 40.08 -40.75
C LYS A 7 -43.10 39.08 -39.60
N GLU A 8 -44.03 38.13 -39.68
CA GLU A 8 -44.08 36.91 -38.89
C GLU A 8 -42.79 36.08 -39.02
N ALA A 9 -42.36 35.49 -37.90
CA ALA A 9 -41.58 34.26 -37.87
C ALA A 9 -42.28 33.27 -36.91
N PRO A 10 -42.78 32.11 -37.39
CA PRO A 10 -43.32 31.08 -36.52
C PRO A 10 -42.24 30.05 -36.20
N GLY A 11 -41.85 29.99 -34.93
CA GLY A 11 -40.97 28.95 -34.39
C GLY A 11 -41.56 28.37 -33.11
N LYS A 12 -42.55 27.47 -33.27
CA LYS A 12 -43.01 26.52 -32.25
C LYS A 12 -41.79 25.71 -31.76
N GLY A 13 -41.64 25.33 -30.50
CA GLY A 13 -42.53 25.35 -29.37
C GLY A 13 -41.84 24.75 -28.14
N PHE A 14 -42.67 24.36 -27.17
CA PHE A 14 -42.35 23.42 -26.11
C PHE A 14 -41.52 23.92 -24.92
N TYR A 15 -41.86 25.08 -24.37
CA TYR A 15 -41.64 25.31 -22.93
C TYR A 15 -42.93 25.82 -22.29
N LYS A 16 -43.87 24.90 -22.06
CA LYS A 16 -44.91 25.08 -21.04
C LYS A 16 -44.74 23.98 -19.99
N GLU A 17 -44.22 24.42 -18.85
CA GLU A 17 -44.67 24.06 -17.51
C GLU A 17 -45.07 22.61 -17.26
N SER A 18 -44.13 21.86 -16.69
CA SER A 18 -44.44 20.98 -15.56
C SER A 18 -43.23 20.89 -14.62
N TYR A 19 -42.87 22.01 -13.99
CA TYR A 19 -42.13 21.95 -12.72
C TYR A 19 -43.08 21.39 -11.67
N GLN A 20 -43.15 20.05 -11.58
CA GLN A 20 -43.73 19.40 -10.42
C GLN A 20 -42.79 19.66 -9.22
N LYS A 21 -43.29 20.47 -8.30
CA LYS A 21 -42.78 20.60 -6.92
C LYS A 21 -42.71 19.21 -6.27
N GLY A 22 -41.56 18.90 -5.67
CA GLY A 22 -41.51 18.11 -4.43
C GLY A 22 -41.31 16.61 -4.58
N GLY A 23 -40.04 16.21 -4.58
CA GLY A 23 -39.60 14.92 -4.03
C GLY A 23 -38.17 15.09 -3.56
N MET A 24 -37.94 15.09 -2.25
CA MET A 24 -36.58 14.90 -1.72
C MET A 24 -36.00 13.64 -2.38
N PRO A 25 -34.68 13.58 -2.68
CA PRO A 25 -34.07 12.31 -3.09
C PRO A 25 -34.49 11.26 -2.07
N LYS A 26 -35.13 10.18 -2.54
CA LYS A 26 -35.55 9.08 -1.66
C LYS A 26 -34.32 8.67 -0.84
N PRO A 27 -34.43 8.49 0.48
CA PRO A 27 -33.30 8.07 1.29
C PRO A 27 -32.72 6.79 0.67
N LYS A 28 -31.40 6.76 0.45
CA LYS A 28 -30.71 5.56 -0.04
C LYS A 28 -31.09 4.40 0.89
N PRO A 29 -31.50 3.24 0.36
CA PRO A 29 -31.85 2.11 1.20
C PRO A 29 -30.64 1.74 2.06
N SER A 30 -30.85 1.57 3.37
CA SER A 30 -29.80 1.14 4.29
C SER A 30 -29.37 -0.29 3.95
N THR A 31 -28.09 -0.48 3.67
CA THR A 31 -27.53 -1.81 3.37
C THR A 31 -27.16 -2.60 4.63
N GLU A 32 -27.22 -1.99 5.81
CA GLU A 32 -26.88 -2.60 7.11
C GLU A 32 -27.69 -3.85 7.45
N SER A 33 -28.95 -3.93 6.98
CA SER A 33 -29.83 -5.06 7.23
C SER A 33 -29.65 -6.23 6.24
N ILE A 34 -28.77 -6.09 5.24
CA ILE A 34 -28.58 -7.10 4.19
C ILE A 34 -27.41 -8.01 4.59
N PRO A 35 -27.57 -9.35 4.62
CA PRO A 35 -26.48 -10.26 4.90
C PRO A 35 -25.35 -10.17 3.87
N GLY A 36 -24.10 -10.32 4.31
CA GLY A 36 -22.90 -10.27 3.46
C GLY A 36 -22.94 -11.17 2.21
N PRO A 37 -23.32 -12.46 2.33
CA PRO A 37 -23.45 -13.34 1.17
C PRO A 37 -24.44 -12.83 0.11
N ARG A 38 -25.54 -12.22 0.56
CA ARG A 38 -26.54 -11.62 -0.34
C ARG A 38 -26.00 -10.37 -1.02
N LYS A 39 -25.21 -9.53 -0.32
CA LYS A 39 -24.52 -8.38 -0.94
C LYS A 39 -23.52 -8.83 -2.00
N ALA A 40 -22.71 -9.85 -1.69
CA ALA A 40 -21.75 -10.42 -2.62
C ALA A 40 -22.44 -10.97 -3.87
N ALA A 41 -23.56 -11.70 -3.72
CA ALA A 41 -24.37 -12.16 -4.85
C ALA A 41 -24.87 -11.00 -5.74
N ILE A 42 -25.33 -9.89 -5.15
CA ILE A 42 -25.75 -8.68 -5.89
C ILE A 42 -24.58 -8.08 -6.69
N VAL A 43 -23.39 -7.99 -6.10
CA VAL A 43 -22.18 -7.50 -6.77
C VAL A 43 -21.80 -8.42 -7.94
N MET A 44 -21.82 -9.74 -7.73
CA MET A 44 -21.48 -10.72 -8.77
C MET A 44 -22.42 -10.60 -9.98
N VAL A 45 -23.74 -10.53 -9.75
CA VAL A 45 -24.72 -10.33 -10.83
C VAL A 45 -24.50 -9.01 -11.56
N ALA A 46 -24.14 -7.94 -10.85
CA ALA A 46 -23.88 -6.62 -11.45
C ALA A 46 -22.59 -6.59 -12.29
N LEU A 47 -21.54 -7.30 -11.88
CA LEU A 47 -20.28 -7.43 -12.62
C LEU A 47 -20.41 -8.31 -13.88
N GLY A 48 -21.40 -9.20 -13.90
CA GLY A 48 -21.69 -10.08 -15.02
C GLY A 48 -20.78 -11.31 -15.07
N THR A 49 -21.15 -12.26 -15.93
CA THR A 49 -20.61 -13.63 -15.93
C THR A 49 -19.09 -13.68 -16.04
N ALA A 50 -18.49 -12.91 -16.95
CA ALA A 50 -17.04 -12.97 -17.20
C ALA A 50 -16.22 -12.62 -15.95
N ALA A 51 -16.56 -11.51 -15.28
CA ALA A 51 -15.86 -11.09 -14.06
C ALA A 51 -16.16 -12.00 -12.88
N SER A 52 -17.43 -12.44 -12.73
CA SER A 52 -17.81 -13.40 -11.70
C SER A 52 -17.05 -14.72 -11.84
N THR A 53 -16.86 -15.24 -13.05
CA THR A 53 -16.11 -16.50 -13.27
C THR A 53 -14.69 -16.43 -12.73
N GLU A 54 -13.97 -15.31 -12.94
CA GLU A 54 -12.61 -15.16 -12.38
C GLU A 54 -12.63 -15.11 -10.85
N ILE A 55 -13.65 -14.50 -10.25
CA ILE A 55 -13.81 -14.49 -8.78
C ILE A 55 -14.10 -15.90 -8.27
N PHE A 56 -15.01 -16.65 -8.90
CA PHE A 56 -15.39 -18.02 -8.52
C PHE A 56 -14.21 -19.00 -8.51
N LYS A 57 -13.18 -18.80 -9.36
CA LYS A 57 -11.97 -19.63 -9.37
C LYS A 57 -11.12 -19.53 -8.09
N ASN A 58 -11.32 -18.48 -7.31
CA ASN A 58 -10.53 -18.20 -6.10
C ASN A 58 -11.28 -18.55 -4.80
N LEU A 59 -12.47 -19.15 -4.91
CA LEU A 59 -13.32 -19.49 -3.77
C LEU A 59 -13.23 -20.98 -3.44
N ASP A 60 -13.43 -21.31 -2.17
CA ASP A 60 -13.57 -22.71 -1.76
C ASP A 60 -14.97 -23.28 -2.07
N GLU A 61 -15.12 -24.61 -1.98
CA GLU A 61 -16.36 -25.31 -2.35
C GLU A 61 -17.57 -24.84 -1.55
N HIS A 62 -17.38 -24.52 -0.26
CA HIS A 62 -18.45 -24.05 0.62
C HIS A 62 -18.85 -22.62 0.26
N GLU A 63 -17.90 -21.73 -0.01
CA GLU A 63 -18.16 -20.36 -0.47
C GLU A 63 -18.89 -20.33 -1.82
N VAL A 64 -18.50 -21.21 -2.75
CA VAL A 64 -19.18 -21.40 -4.04
C VAL A 64 -20.64 -21.81 -3.84
N GLU A 65 -20.92 -22.77 -2.94
CA GLU A 65 -22.27 -23.22 -2.63
C GLU A 65 -23.12 -22.09 -2.04
N VAL A 66 -22.59 -21.36 -1.07
CA VAL A 66 -23.27 -20.23 -0.41
C VAL A 66 -23.59 -19.13 -1.41
N LEU A 67 -22.62 -18.69 -2.23
CA LEU A 67 -22.84 -17.63 -3.20
C LEU A 67 -23.78 -18.04 -4.33
N THR A 68 -23.67 -19.27 -4.83
CA THR A 68 -24.57 -19.78 -5.88
C THR A 68 -26.01 -19.86 -5.36
N THR A 69 -26.19 -20.29 -4.11
CA THR A 69 -27.50 -20.31 -3.44
C THR A 69 -28.09 -18.91 -3.32
N GLU A 70 -27.30 -17.93 -2.90
CA GLU A 70 -27.78 -16.56 -2.79
C GLU A 70 -28.10 -15.94 -4.15
N ILE A 71 -27.25 -16.16 -5.17
CA ILE A 71 -27.51 -15.72 -6.55
C ILE A 71 -28.83 -16.30 -7.08
N ALA A 72 -29.09 -17.59 -6.83
CA ALA A 72 -30.33 -18.24 -7.24
C ALA A 72 -31.57 -17.71 -6.50
N ARG A 73 -31.41 -17.14 -5.30
CA ARG A 73 -32.48 -16.54 -4.48
C ARG A 73 -32.67 -15.03 -4.72
N LEU A 74 -31.88 -14.42 -5.61
CA LEU A 74 -31.98 -13.00 -5.93
C LEU A 74 -33.23 -12.72 -6.78
N ASP A 75 -34.36 -12.54 -6.12
CA ASP A 75 -35.58 -12.04 -6.75
C ASP A 75 -35.82 -10.57 -6.38
N ASN A 76 -36.22 -9.76 -7.38
CA ASN A 76 -36.68 -8.37 -7.21
C ASN A 76 -35.68 -7.40 -6.55
N ILE A 77 -34.45 -7.32 -7.06
CA ILE A 77 -33.50 -6.26 -6.65
C ILE A 77 -33.87 -4.94 -7.33
N THR A 78 -34.26 -3.94 -6.54
CA THR A 78 -34.53 -2.60 -7.08
C THR A 78 -33.23 -1.93 -7.54
N PRO A 79 -33.26 -1.05 -8.57
CA PRO A 79 -32.08 -0.31 -9.01
C PRO A 79 -31.41 0.47 -7.86
N GLU A 80 -32.20 1.03 -6.95
CA GLU A 80 -31.70 1.79 -5.81
C GLU A 80 -30.93 0.91 -4.81
N LEU A 81 -31.38 -0.33 -4.60
CA LEU A 81 -30.70 -1.28 -3.73
C LEU A 81 -29.39 -1.76 -4.34
N ARG A 82 -29.40 -2.03 -5.65
CA ARG A 82 -28.19 -2.42 -6.39
C ARG A 82 -27.13 -1.33 -6.32
N GLU A 83 -27.52 -0.09 -6.58
CA GLU A 83 -26.62 1.07 -6.53
C GLU A 83 -26.02 1.24 -5.12
N ALA A 84 -26.85 1.14 -4.07
CA ALA A 84 -26.37 1.25 -2.69
C ALA A 84 -25.36 0.15 -2.32
N VAL A 85 -25.59 -1.10 -2.75
CA VAL A 85 -24.65 -2.21 -2.52
C VAL A 85 -23.35 -2.05 -3.31
N LEU A 86 -23.43 -1.56 -4.56
CA LEU A 86 -22.23 -1.28 -5.36
C LEU A 86 -21.42 -0.12 -4.79
N GLU A 87 -22.07 0.93 -4.29
CA GLU A 87 -21.41 2.06 -3.63
C GLU A 87 -20.74 1.62 -2.32
N GLU A 88 -21.40 0.79 -1.51
CA GLU A 88 -20.77 0.19 -0.31
C GLU A 88 -19.56 -0.66 -0.69
N PHE A 89 -19.69 -1.55 -1.68
CA PHE A 89 -18.59 -2.38 -2.17
C PHE A 89 -17.43 -1.52 -2.68
N HIS A 90 -17.72 -0.47 -3.46
CA HIS A 90 -16.71 0.46 -3.95
C HIS A 90 -16.01 1.17 -2.79
N ASN A 91 -16.76 1.66 -1.80
CA ASN A 91 -16.17 2.32 -0.62
C ASN A 91 -15.32 1.35 0.21
N LEU A 92 -15.74 0.09 0.35
CA LEU A 92 -14.93 -0.96 1.01
C LEU A 92 -13.68 -1.29 0.20
N ALA A 93 -13.79 -1.41 -1.13
CA ALA A 93 -12.66 -1.64 -2.02
C ALA A 93 -11.68 -0.46 -1.99
N MET A 94 -12.19 0.78 -1.96
CA MET A 94 -11.38 1.99 -1.80
C MET A 94 -10.74 2.04 -0.42
N ALA A 95 -11.47 1.75 0.67
CA ALA A 95 -10.90 1.70 2.01
C ALA A 95 -9.79 0.64 2.12
N HIS A 96 -10.00 -0.54 1.52
CA HIS A 96 -8.99 -1.59 1.45
C HIS A 96 -7.83 -1.21 0.51
N GLN A 97 -8.10 -0.45 -0.56
CA GLN A 97 -7.07 0.19 -1.38
C GLN A 97 -6.36 1.31 -0.64
N PHE A 98 -6.95 2.08 0.27
CA PHE A 98 -6.21 3.08 1.07
C PHE A 98 -5.40 2.43 2.20
N VAL A 99 -5.80 1.24 2.65
CA VAL A 99 -5.00 0.39 3.55
C VAL A 99 -3.92 -0.39 2.78
N SER A 100 -4.11 -0.70 1.48
CA SER A 100 -3.12 -1.37 0.60
C SER A 100 -2.31 -0.45 -0.34
N GLN A 101 -2.72 0.81 -0.53
CA GLN A 101 -2.07 1.88 -1.30
C GLN A 101 -1.67 3.03 -0.37
N GLY A 102 -1.47 2.76 0.91
CA GLY A 102 -0.38 3.42 1.61
C GLY A 102 0.92 2.87 1.05
N GLY A 103 1.73 3.71 0.40
CA GLY A 103 2.96 3.25 -0.24
C GLY A 103 3.56 4.26 -1.20
N LEU A 104 4.74 3.94 -1.71
CA LEU A 104 5.53 4.84 -2.53
C LEU A 104 4.85 5.21 -3.86
N GLU A 105 4.06 4.32 -4.46
CA GLU A 105 3.37 4.59 -5.74
C GLU A 105 2.25 5.61 -5.59
N TYR A 106 1.50 5.58 -4.48
CA TYR A 106 0.49 6.60 -4.20
C TYR A 106 1.13 7.94 -3.84
N ALA A 107 2.23 7.92 -3.08
CA ALA A 107 3.04 9.12 -2.84
C ALA A 107 3.59 9.70 -4.16
N LYS A 108 3.93 8.84 -5.12
CA LYS A 108 4.39 9.24 -6.45
C LYS A 108 3.30 9.95 -7.23
N GLU A 109 2.10 9.40 -7.32
CA GLU A 109 0.98 10.05 -8.02
C GLU A 109 0.66 11.45 -7.44
N ILE A 110 0.69 11.58 -6.11
CA ILE A 110 0.51 12.87 -5.42
C ILE A 110 1.64 13.83 -5.77
N LEU A 111 2.89 13.39 -5.68
CA LEU A 111 4.07 14.23 -5.93
C LEU A 111 4.17 14.63 -7.41
N GLU A 112 3.87 13.74 -8.34
CA GLU A 112 3.87 14.02 -9.78
C GLU A 112 2.78 15.05 -10.13
N SER A 113 1.59 14.91 -9.54
CA SER A 113 0.47 15.83 -9.73
C SER A 113 0.73 17.22 -9.11
N ALA A 114 1.39 17.28 -7.96
CA ALA A 114 1.63 18.53 -7.24
C ALA A 114 2.90 19.27 -7.69
N LEU A 115 3.96 18.57 -8.08
CA LEU A 115 5.31 19.13 -8.28
C LEU A 115 5.90 18.83 -9.67
N GLY A 116 5.22 18.02 -10.48
CA GLY A 116 5.70 17.56 -11.78
C GLY A 116 6.68 16.37 -11.68
N PRO A 117 6.83 15.61 -12.78
CA PRO A 117 7.48 14.30 -12.77
C PRO A 117 8.95 14.33 -12.34
N ARG A 118 9.68 15.38 -12.73
CA ARG A 118 11.11 15.51 -12.40
C ARG A 118 11.36 15.68 -10.90
N LYS A 119 10.58 16.56 -10.25
CA LYS A 119 10.75 16.87 -8.83
C LYS A 119 10.15 15.79 -7.94
N ALA A 120 9.07 15.16 -8.40
CA ALA A 120 8.52 13.97 -7.79
C ALA A 120 9.55 12.84 -7.70
N LYS A 121 10.25 12.53 -8.81
CA LYS A 121 11.30 11.51 -8.83
C LYS A 121 12.41 11.75 -7.81
N GLU A 122 12.95 12.98 -7.75
CA GLU A 122 14.00 13.34 -6.78
C GLU A 122 13.53 13.17 -5.31
N ILE A 123 12.27 13.48 -5.01
CA ILE A 123 11.70 13.35 -3.67
C ILE A 123 11.43 11.87 -3.35
N LEU A 124 10.91 11.12 -4.31
CA LEU A 124 10.64 9.69 -4.16
C LEU A 124 11.91 8.87 -3.96
N GLU A 125 13.01 9.21 -4.63
CA GLU A 125 14.31 8.55 -4.42
C GLU A 125 14.80 8.73 -2.98
N LYS A 126 14.65 9.93 -2.40
CA LYS A 126 15.00 10.20 -1.00
C LYS A 126 14.08 9.46 -0.01
N VAL A 127 12.78 9.43 -0.31
CA VAL A 127 11.79 8.73 0.50
C VAL A 127 12.02 7.21 0.42
N GLN A 128 12.33 6.65 -0.74
CA GLN A 128 12.74 5.25 -0.89
C GLN A 128 13.97 4.91 -0.07
N GLN A 129 15.01 5.76 -0.08
CA GLN A 129 16.19 5.56 0.76
C GLN A 129 15.85 5.58 2.26
N SER A 130 14.86 6.39 2.66
CA SER A 130 14.42 6.48 4.05
C SER A 130 13.49 5.33 4.47
N ILE A 131 12.73 4.77 3.53
CA ILE A 131 11.79 3.65 3.76
C ILE A 131 12.48 2.30 3.60
N ARG A 132 13.60 2.22 2.86
CA ARG A 132 14.38 0.99 2.74
C ARG A 132 14.91 0.61 4.12
N THR A 133 14.22 -0.33 4.76
CA THR A 133 14.80 -1.11 5.84
C THR A 133 15.96 -1.88 5.24
N THR A 134 17.18 -1.38 5.41
CA THR A 134 18.35 -2.18 5.11
C THR A 134 18.30 -3.42 5.99
N GLY A 135 18.74 -4.56 5.50
CA GLY A 135 18.96 -5.77 6.26
C GLY A 135 19.84 -5.53 7.48
N PHE A 136 20.66 -4.48 7.46
CA PHE A 136 21.38 -3.97 8.63
C PHE A 136 20.46 -3.43 9.74
N ASN A 137 19.30 -2.84 9.42
CA ASN A 137 18.30 -2.44 10.42
C ASN A 137 17.72 -3.66 11.16
N LEU A 138 17.68 -4.85 10.56
CA LEU A 138 17.32 -6.07 11.30
C LEU A 138 18.34 -6.39 12.40
N LEU A 139 19.59 -5.98 12.22
CA LEU A 139 20.67 -6.18 13.18
C LEU A 139 20.61 -5.18 14.34
N GLU A 140 19.94 -4.04 14.17
CA GLU A 140 19.70 -3.09 15.27
C GLU A 140 18.82 -3.67 16.38
N ASN A 141 17.98 -4.66 16.05
CA ASN A 141 17.12 -5.34 17.02
C ASN A 141 17.81 -6.54 17.70
N VAL A 142 19.03 -6.90 17.29
CA VAL A 142 19.81 -7.99 17.90
C VAL A 142 20.49 -7.46 19.16
N ASP A 143 20.56 -8.29 20.21
CA ASP A 143 21.28 -7.92 21.43
C ASP A 143 22.74 -7.50 21.09
N PRO A 144 23.22 -6.32 21.53
CA PRO A 144 24.54 -5.82 21.16
C PRO A 144 25.70 -6.78 21.49
N LYS A 145 25.60 -7.58 22.56
CA LYS A 145 26.64 -8.55 22.90
C LYS A 145 26.64 -9.72 21.92
N GLN A 146 25.46 -10.16 21.49
CA GLN A 146 25.33 -11.18 20.46
C GLN A 146 25.87 -10.69 19.11
N LEU A 147 25.54 -9.45 18.74
CA LEU A 147 26.04 -8.84 17.52
C LEU A 147 27.57 -8.70 17.54
N VAL A 148 28.17 -8.21 18.64
CA VAL A 148 29.63 -8.15 18.82
C VAL A 148 30.28 -9.53 18.66
N ASN A 149 29.71 -10.56 19.28
CA ASN A 149 30.25 -11.92 19.21
C ASN A 149 30.22 -12.52 17.80
N PHE A 150 29.25 -12.09 16.99
CA PHE A 150 29.12 -12.46 15.59
C PHE A 150 30.12 -11.68 14.72
N ILE A 151 30.02 -10.35 14.72
CA ILE A 151 30.77 -9.51 13.79
C ILE A 151 32.28 -9.51 14.04
N GLN A 152 32.75 -9.80 15.27
CA GLN A 152 34.19 -9.84 15.55
C GLN A 152 34.94 -10.94 14.76
N LYS A 153 34.21 -11.88 14.16
CA LYS A 153 34.75 -12.95 13.30
C LYS A 153 34.74 -12.57 11.82
N GLU A 154 34.09 -11.47 11.47
CA GLU A 154 33.98 -10.98 10.10
C GLU A 154 35.21 -10.17 9.67
N HIS A 155 35.38 -10.01 8.36
CA HIS A 155 36.45 -9.20 7.81
C HIS A 155 36.26 -7.71 8.21
N PRO A 156 37.32 -6.94 8.53
CA PRO A 156 37.19 -5.54 8.98
C PRO A 156 36.39 -4.64 8.02
N GLN A 157 36.43 -4.90 6.72
CA GLN A 157 35.62 -4.19 5.72
C GLN A 157 34.12 -4.45 5.88
N THR A 158 33.73 -5.70 6.18
CA THR A 158 32.34 -6.09 6.39
C THR A 158 31.80 -5.46 7.67
N ILE A 159 32.61 -5.44 8.74
CA ILE A 159 32.27 -4.77 10.00
C ILE A 159 32.10 -3.26 9.77
N ALA A 160 33.02 -2.63 9.05
CA ALA A 160 32.94 -1.21 8.72
C ALA A 160 31.68 -0.88 7.90
N LEU A 161 31.36 -1.72 6.91
CA LEU A 161 30.17 -1.54 6.08
C LEU A 161 28.89 -1.59 6.92
N LEU A 162 28.79 -2.60 7.79
CA LEU A 162 27.66 -2.77 8.69
C LEU A 162 27.48 -1.53 9.58
N LEU A 163 28.54 -1.15 10.29
CA LEU A 163 28.48 -0.07 11.29
C LEU A 163 28.26 1.31 10.66
N ALA A 164 28.73 1.53 9.44
CA ALA A 164 28.49 2.77 8.70
C ALA A 164 27.01 2.95 8.29
N HIS A 165 26.22 1.88 8.30
CA HIS A 165 24.80 1.89 7.99
C HIS A 165 23.90 1.77 9.23
N MET A 166 24.48 1.79 10.43
CA MET A 166 23.75 1.83 11.70
C MET A 166 23.69 3.25 12.25
N GLU A 167 22.67 3.54 13.05
CA GLU A 167 22.64 4.82 13.78
C GLU A 167 23.86 4.94 14.72
N PRO A 168 24.51 6.12 14.81
CA PRO A 168 25.75 6.28 15.60
C PRO A 168 25.62 5.83 17.06
N GLN A 169 24.45 6.01 17.65
CA GLN A 169 24.11 5.58 19.01
C GLN A 169 24.16 4.05 19.20
N ASN A 170 23.87 3.29 18.14
CA ASN A 170 23.92 1.82 18.13
C ASN A 170 25.31 1.32 17.74
N ALA A 171 25.98 1.99 16.80
CA ALA A 171 27.31 1.62 16.32
C ALA A 171 28.43 1.85 17.35
N ALA A 172 28.41 2.96 18.09
CA ALA A 172 29.51 3.33 18.99
C ALA A 172 29.77 2.33 20.14
N PRO A 173 28.75 1.78 20.83
CA PRO A 173 28.95 0.73 21.83
C PRO A 173 29.55 -0.56 21.24
N ILE A 174 29.20 -0.88 20.00
CA ILE A 174 29.70 -2.07 19.29
C ILE A 174 31.18 -1.89 18.97
N ILE A 175 31.57 -0.76 18.37
CA ILE A 175 32.98 -0.42 18.10
C ILE A 175 33.78 -0.51 19.38
N SER A 176 33.28 0.09 20.47
CA SER A 176 33.99 0.11 21.77
C SER A 176 34.18 -1.29 22.38
N SER A 177 33.39 -2.27 21.95
CA SER A 177 33.44 -3.65 22.44
C SER A 177 34.31 -4.57 21.59
N LEU A 178 34.82 -4.11 20.44
CA LEU A 178 35.73 -4.89 19.59
C LEU A 178 37.16 -4.91 20.17
N PRO A 179 38.00 -5.88 19.80
CA PRO A 179 39.44 -5.85 20.08
C PRO A 179 40.11 -4.57 19.57
N GLN A 180 41.07 -4.01 20.32
CA GLN A 180 41.67 -2.69 20.04
C GLN A 180 42.23 -2.56 18.62
N GLU A 181 42.82 -3.62 18.07
CA GLU A 181 43.32 -3.65 16.69
C GLU A 181 42.19 -3.49 15.67
N LEU A 182 41.07 -4.18 15.88
CA LEU A 182 39.88 -4.08 15.03
C LEU A 182 39.19 -2.72 15.17
N GLN A 183 39.17 -2.12 16.36
CA GLN A 183 38.57 -0.79 16.55
C GLN A 183 39.21 0.25 15.63
N VAL A 184 40.55 0.30 15.61
CA VAL A 184 41.31 1.26 14.80
C VAL A 184 41.11 0.98 13.31
N ASP A 185 41.17 -0.30 12.92
CA ASP A 185 41.09 -0.72 11.51
C ASP A 185 39.69 -0.45 10.92
N VAL A 186 38.64 -0.73 11.69
CA VAL A 186 37.24 -0.50 11.32
C VAL A 186 36.91 0.99 11.29
N ALA A 187 37.29 1.75 12.32
CA ALA A 187 37.03 3.19 12.36
C ALA A 187 37.72 3.93 11.21
N THR A 188 38.95 3.53 10.86
CA THR A 188 39.67 4.09 9.71
C THR A 188 38.92 3.80 8.41
N ARG A 189 38.44 2.57 8.21
CA ARG A 189 37.65 2.20 7.02
C ARG A 189 36.35 2.98 6.92
N ILE A 190 35.61 3.14 8.01
CA ILE A 190 34.38 3.96 8.01
C ILE A 190 34.71 5.38 7.56
N ALA A 191 35.81 5.96 8.06
CA ALA A 191 36.21 7.32 7.72
C ALA A 191 36.72 7.48 6.27
N THR A 192 37.31 6.45 5.67
CA THR A 192 37.84 6.48 4.31
C THR A 192 36.97 5.73 3.30
N MET A 193 35.76 5.32 3.70
CA MET A 193 34.90 4.50 2.85
C MET A 193 34.41 5.32 1.66
N GLU A 194 34.73 4.89 0.45
CA GLU A 194 34.19 5.47 -0.78
C GLU A 194 32.77 4.95 -1.04
N SER A 195 32.07 5.60 -1.97
CA SER A 195 30.74 5.17 -2.39
C SER A 195 30.77 3.75 -2.96
N ILE A 196 30.02 2.83 -2.33
CA ILE A 196 29.84 1.45 -2.79
C ILE A 196 28.63 1.41 -3.74
N SER A 197 28.69 0.59 -4.79
CA SER A 197 27.55 0.46 -5.70
C SER A 197 26.36 -0.19 -4.96
N PRO A 198 25.12 0.24 -5.26
CA PRO A 198 23.94 -0.34 -4.65
C PRO A 198 23.86 -1.87 -4.83
N GLU A 199 24.21 -2.41 -6.00
CA GLU A 199 24.12 -3.86 -6.21
C GLU A 199 25.09 -4.64 -5.31
N THR A 200 26.29 -4.12 -5.06
CA THR A 200 27.26 -4.77 -4.18
C THR A 200 26.85 -4.66 -2.72
N LEU A 201 26.25 -3.54 -2.33
CA LEU A 201 25.68 -3.36 -0.99
C LEU A 201 24.57 -4.38 -0.73
N ASP A 202 23.65 -4.54 -1.69
CA ASP A 202 22.52 -5.47 -1.60
C ASP A 202 22.99 -6.93 -1.43
N GLN A 203 24.02 -7.35 -2.17
CA GLN A 203 24.59 -8.69 -2.06
C GLN A 203 25.21 -8.96 -0.69
N VAL A 204 25.94 -7.98 -0.14
CA VAL A 204 26.57 -8.13 1.18
C VAL A 204 25.51 -8.15 2.28
N GLU A 205 24.48 -7.32 2.15
CA GLU A 205 23.32 -7.27 3.05
C GLU A 205 22.59 -8.62 3.09
N GLU A 206 22.30 -9.22 1.93
CA GLU A 206 21.60 -10.51 1.82
C GLU A 206 22.37 -11.63 2.53
N VAL A 207 23.69 -11.71 2.31
CA VAL A 207 24.55 -12.73 2.92
C VAL A 207 24.59 -12.58 4.45
N LEU A 208 24.78 -11.35 4.94
CA LEU A 208 24.86 -11.08 6.39
C LEU A 208 23.53 -11.34 7.09
N VAL A 209 22.40 -10.93 6.50
CA VAL A 209 21.07 -11.21 7.04
C VAL A 209 20.82 -12.72 7.08
N GLY A 210 21.20 -13.45 6.02
CA GLY A 210 21.07 -14.90 5.98
C GLY A 210 21.85 -15.60 7.10
N GLN A 211 23.10 -15.19 7.32
CA GLN A 211 23.95 -15.74 8.38
C GLN A 211 23.42 -15.45 9.78
N VAL A 212 22.97 -14.22 10.03
CA VAL A 212 22.37 -13.81 11.30
C VAL A 212 21.10 -14.59 11.58
N LYS A 213 20.17 -14.68 10.62
CA LYS A 213 18.94 -15.48 10.77
C LYS A 213 19.25 -16.95 11.07
N SER A 214 20.27 -17.52 10.43
CA SER A 214 20.70 -18.91 10.66
C SER A 214 21.31 -19.13 12.04
N LEU A 215 21.99 -18.14 12.61
CA LEU A 215 22.67 -18.26 13.91
C LEU A 215 21.74 -17.96 15.09
N PHE A 216 20.76 -17.07 14.91
CA PHE A 216 19.82 -16.68 15.97
C PHE A 216 18.51 -17.48 15.98
N GLY A 217 18.26 -18.32 14.97
CA GLY A 217 17.26 -19.40 15.00
C GLY A 217 15.81 -18.94 15.17
N GLY A 218 15.10 -18.76 14.06
CA GLY A 218 13.64 -18.55 14.05
C GLY A 218 13.23 -17.07 14.10
N ASP A 219 12.28 -16.72 13.23
CA ASP A 219 11.63 -15.42 13.05
C ASP A 219 12.15 -14.22 13.88
N VAL A 220 13.02 -13.42 13.24
CA VAL A 220 13.31 -12.02 13.62
C VAL A 220 12.02 -11.15 13.60
N SER A 221 10.88 -11.71 13.19
CA SER A 221 9.58 -11.03 13.14
C SER A 221 8.85 -10.95 14.49
N GLU A 222 9.25 -11.69 15.55
CA GLU A 222 8.48 -11.72 16.82
C GLU A 222 9.01 -10.85 17.97
N ILE A 223 10.12 -10.11 17.81
CA ILE A 223 10.67 -9.25 18.88
C ILE A 223 10.22 -7.78 18.71
N GLY A 224 9.11 -7.55 18.01
CA GLY A 224 8.42 -6.26 17.92
C GLY A 224 7.18 -6.24 18.81
N GLY A 225 7.36 -6.39 20.13
CA GLY A 225 6.26 -6.31 21.08
C GLY A 225 5.45 -5.02 20.91
N VAL A 226 4.14 -5.19 20.72
CA VAL A 226 3.11 -4.14 20.75
C VAL A 226 3.33 -3.17 21.92
N LYS A 227 3.33 -1.87 21.63
CA LYS A 227 3.04 -0.82 22.62
C LYS A 227 1.58 -0.42 22.54
#